data_AF-A0A2K8T895-F1
#
_entry.id   AF-A0A2K8T895-F1
#
_cell.length_a   1.000
_cell.length_b   1.000
_cell.length_c   1.000
_cell.angle_alpha   90.00
_cell.angle_beta   90.00
_cell.angle_gamma   90.00
#
_symmetry.space_group_name_H-M   'P 1'
#
loop_
_entity.id
_entity.type
_entity.pdbx_description
1 polymer ?
#
loop_
_entity_poly.entity_id
_entity_poly.type
_entity_poly.pdbx_seq_one_letter_code
_entity_poly.pdbx_strand_id
1 'polypeptide(L)'
;MTELIEKKQLNNIATWMIPIKQTNLPSVLQGVFFMDGNPLPDTCITMYNLEWDTQNRTLVLPIFAPLQWTFHNSIAGWILLRSVQLSKATYKIQFEDETLQEAQVIPVFLGIPISRAIVSLTMSQDKNSLNGDIWHRKNVWFGGLSRVGEYTLRKVVDKDGRYTPAFNDMLTRVKNECLVIVPHSN
;
A
#
# COMPACT_ATOMS: atom_id res chain seq x y z
N MET A 1 1.47 12.84 19.82
CA MET A 1 2.42 13.66 19.04
C MET A 1 1.87 13.73 17.63
N THR A 2 1.61 14.91 17.10
CA THR A 2 0.83 15.11 15.86
C THR A 2 1.76 14.97 14.67
N GLU A 3 1.68 13.88 13.89
CA GLU A 3 2.53 13.71 12.70
C GLU A 3 2.38 14.89 11.71
N LEU A 4 3.48 15.28 11.05
CA LEU A 4 3.49 16.37 10.08
C LEU A 4 2.99 15.84 8.72
N ILE A 5 2.22 16.65 8.00
CA ILE A 5 1.75 16.34 6.65
C ILE A 5 2.45 17.28 5.68
N GLU A 6 3.12 16.72 4.69
CA GLU A 6 3.83 17.46 3.66
C GLU A 6 3.25 17.22 2.27
N LYS A 7 3.47 18.17 1.37
CA LYS A 7 3.27 17.97 -0.06
C LYS A 7 4.56 17.44 -0.67
N LYS A 8 4.46 16.38 -1.47
CA LYS A 8 5.59 15.82 -2.24
C LYS A 8 5.19 15.59 -3.69
N GLN A 9 6.19 15.42 -4.54
CA GLN A 9 6.01 15.17 -5.97
C GLN A 9 6.21 13.67 -6.26
N LEU A 10 5.33 13.05 -7.03
CA LEU A 10 5.40 11.63 -7.37
C LEU A 10 6.51 11.34 -8.39
N ASN A 11 6.87 12.30 -9.23
CA ASN A 11 7.93 12.18 -10.22
C ASN A 11 9.34 11.99 -9.62
N ASN A 12 9.51 12.17 -8.30
CA ASN A 12 10.73 11.83 -7.57
C ASN A 12 10.49 10.88 -6.39
N ILE A 13 9.42 10.06 -6.43
CA ILE A 13 9.00 9.17 -5.33
C ILE A 13 10.11 8.24 -4.81
N ALA A 14 11.04 7.82 -5.67
CA ALA A 14 12.17 6.98 -5.28
C ALA A 14 13.19 7.67 -4.36
N THR A 15 13.15 9.01 -4.23
CA THR A 15 14.08 9.74 -3.35
C THR A 15 13.59 9.88 -1.92
N TRP A 16 12.32 9.53 -1.64
CA TRP A 16 11.71 9.74 -0.32
C TRP A 16 10.86 8.57 0.19
N MET A 17 10.37 7.66 -0.66
CA MET A 17 9.88 6.35 -0.21
C MET A 17 11.01 5.32 -0.28
N ILE A 18 11.93 5.41 0.67
CA ILE A 18 13.16 4.59 0.71
C ILE A 18 13.16 3.64 1.92
N PRO A 19 13.92 2.52 1.83
CA PRO A 19 14.23 1.72 3.00
C PRO A 19 15.12 2.51 3.96
N ILE A 20 14.71 2.60 5.23
CA ILE A 20 15.49 3.25 6.31
C ILE A 20 15.95 2.26 7.37
N LYS A 21 15.51 0.99 7.28
CA LYS A 21 15.92 -0.10 8.16
C LYS A 21 15.81 -1.44 7.45
N GLN A 22 16.53 -2.43 7.95
CA GLN A 22 16.39 -3.82 7.50
C GLN A 22 15.18 -4.46 8.18
N THR A 23 14.34 -5.14 7.40
CA THR A 23 13.03 -5.65 7.86
C THR A 23 12.75 -7.12 7.54
N ASN A 24 13.73 -7.82 6.97
CA ASN A 24 13.58 -9.17 6.39
C ASN A 24 12.46 -9.29 5.35
N LEU A 25 11.96 -8.17 4.82
CA LEU A 25 10.88 -8.14 3.85
C LEU A 25 11.29 -8.89 2.58
N PRO A 26 10.47 -9.84 2.08
CA PRO A 26 10.74 -10.54 0.83
C PRO A 26 10.94 -9.58 -0.34
N SER A 27 11.89 -9.89 -1.22
CA SER A 27 12.25 -9.04 -2.37
C SER A 27 11.07 -8.71 -3.28
N VAL A 28 10.10 -9.61 -3.39
CA VAL A 28 8.90 -9.43 -4.21
C VAL A 28 7.97 -8.32 -3.68
N LEU A 29 8.04 -8.03 -2.38
CA LEU A 29 7.28 -6.99 -1.69
C LEU A 29 8.10 -5.69 -1.50
N GLN A 30 9.39 -5.71 -1.83
CA GLN A 30 10.24 -4.53 -1.80
C GLN A 30 9.96 -3.67 -3.04
N GLY A 31 9.59 -2.42 -2.82
CA GLY A 31 9.26 -1.49 -3.89
C GLY A 31 8.26 -0.42 -3.46
N VAL A 32 7.91 0.43 -4.42
CA VAL A 32 6.74 1.31 -4.35
C VAL A 32 5.73 0.80 -5.38
N PHE A 33 4.48 0.66 -4.97
CA PHE A 33 3.39 0.14 -5.77
C PHE A 33 2.33 1.22 -5.98
N PHE A 34 1.99 1.47 -7.25
CA PHE A 34 0.86 2.27 -7.67
C PHE A 34 -0.43 1.44 -7.61
N MET A 35 -1.48 1.98 -7.00
CA MET A 35 -2.81 1.35 -6.89
C MET A 35 -3.69 1.70 -8.09
N ASP A 36 -3.41 1.11 -9.25
CA ASP A 36 -4.10 1.35 -10.52
C ASP A 36 -5.58 0.91 -10.46
N GLY A 37 -6.49 1.87 -10.63
CA GLY A 37 -7.94 1.66 -10.52
C GLY A 37 -8.51 1.78 -9.11
N ASN A 38 -7.70 2.14 -8.11
CA ASN A 38 -8.19 2.37 -6.75
C ASN A 38 -9.16 3.57 -6.70
N PRO A 39 -10.38 3.40 -6.17
CA PRO A 39 -11.39 4.47 -6.17
C PRO A 39 -11.18 5.51 -5.06
N LEU A 40 -10.33 5.23 -4.08
CA LEU A 40 -10.05 6.11 -2.97
C LEU A 40 -9.03 7.20 -3.37
N PRO A 41 -9.02 8.38 -2.71
CA PRO A 41 -8.14 9.48 -3.05
C PRO A 41 -6.69 9.28 -2.53
N ASP A 42 -6.09 8.17 -2.92
CA ASP A 42 -4.75 7.71 -2.59
C ASP A 42 -4.13 6.90 -3.74
N THR A 43 -2.80 6.91 -3.82
CA THR A 43 -2.11 6.58 -5.09
C THR A 43 -1.07 5.47 -4.95
N CYS A 44 -0.10 5.64 -4.06
CA CYS A 44 1.04 4.75 -3.93
C CYS A 44 1.21 4.25 -2.51
N ILE A 45 1.73 3.03 -2.40
CA ILE A 45 2.11 2.39 -1.14
C ILE A 45 3.52 1.81 -1.25
N THR A 46 4.23 1.72 -0.13
CA THR A 46 5.43 0.88 -0.02
C THR A 46 5.24 -0.12 1.12
N MET A 47 6.15 -1.07 1.25
CA MET A 47 6.29 -1.95 2.41
C MET A 47 7.71 -1.91 3.00
N TYR A 48 8.64 -1.11 2.45
CA TYR A 48 10.08 -1.17 2.78
C TYR A 48 10.40 -1.25 4.28
N ASN A 49 9.69 -0.46 5.07
CA ASN A 49 9.97 -0.24 6.49
C ASN A 49 9.07 -1.05 7.43
N LEU A 50 8.36 -2.06 6.89
CA LEU A 50 7.50 -2.96 7.66
C LEU A 50 8.23 -4.23 8.04
N GLU A 51 8.17 -4.61 9.30
CA GLU A 51 8.73 -5.89 9.76
C GLU A 51 7.99 -7.06 9.14
N TRP A 52 8.77 -8.00 8.60
CA TRP A 52 8.26 -9.26 8.10
C TRP A 52 8.33 -10.34 9.18
N ASP A 53 7.18 -10.96 9.46
CA ASP A 53 7.10 -12.15 10.30
C ASP A 53 7.25 -13.40 9.44
N THR A 54 8.47 -13.94 9.39
CA THR A 54 8.80 -15.14 8.62
C THR A 54 8.05 -16.37 9.10
N GLN A 55 7.74 -16.50 10.39
CA GLN A 55 7.08 -17.68 10.94
C GLN A 55 5.63 -17.75 10.49
N ASN A 56 4.93 -16.61 10.56
CA ASN A 56 3.51 -16.54 10.21
C ASN A 56 3.27 -16.12 8.74
N ARG A 57 4.33 -15.74 8.01
CA ARG A 57 4.29 -15.16 6.65
C ARG A 57 3.36 -13.95 6.59
N THR A 58 3.54 -13.05 7.54
CA THR A 58 2.68 -11.87 7.66
C THR A 58 3.47 -10.57 7.77
N LEU A 59 2.81 -9.48 7.40
CA LEU A 59 3.22 -8.13 7.73
C LEU A 59 2.01 -7.30 8.16
N VAL A 60 2.27 -6.24 8.92
CA VAL A 60 1.26 -5.25 9.30
C VAL A 60 1.59 -3.94 8.63
N LEU A 61 0.68 -3.44 7.81
CA LEU A 61 0.76 -2.20 7.05
C LEU A 61 -0.10 -1.13 7.71
N PRO A 62 0.47 -0.27 8.57
CA PRO A 62 -0.21 0.92 9.08
C PRO A 62 -0.35 1.97 7.98
N ILE A 63 -1.59 2.32 7.63
CA ILE A 63 -1.89 3.29 6.57
C ILE A 63 -1.46 4.71 6.98
N PHE A 64 -1.48 4.97 8.28
CA PHE A 64 -1.12 6.26 8.87
C PHE A 64 0.40 6.41 9.13
N ALA A 65 1.24 5.43 8.80
CA ALA A 65 2.66 5.54 9.08
C ALA A 65 3.38 6.55 8.17
N PRO A 66 4.45 7.20 8.66
CA PRO A 66 5.23 8.12 7.84
C PRO A 66 5.82 7.49 6.58
N LEU A 67 5.70 8.19 5.46
CA LEU A 67 6.25 7.85 4.14
C LEU A 67 5.84 6.44 3.66
N GLN A 68 4.71 5.93 4.15
CA GLN A 68 4.19 4.61 3.79
C GLN A 68 3.18 4.69 2.64
N TRP A 69 2.40 5.77 2.60
CA TRP A 69 1.22 5.95 1.76
C TRP A 69 1.17 7.37 1.20
N THR A 70 0.66 7.52 -0.02
CA THR A 70 0.46 8.84 -0.65
C THR A 70 -1.03 9.11 -0.85
N PHE A 71 -1.49 10.29 -0.45
CA PHE A 71 -2.88 10.74 -0.60
C PHE A 71 -2.97 11.85 -1.65
N HIS A 72 -4.11 12.00 -2.30
CA HIS A 72 -4.31 13.10 -3.24
C HIS A 72 -4.29 14.45 -2.52
N ASN A 73 -3.59 15.47 -3.06
CA ASN A 73 -3.73 16.84 -2.56
C ASN A 73 -5.07 17.45 -3.01
N SER A 74 -6.14 17.03 -2.34
CA SER A 74 -7.53 17.43 -2.57
C SER A 74 -8.32 17.36 -1.26
N ILE A 75 -9.50 17.97 -1.20
CA ILE A 75 -10.36 17.92 -0.01
C ILE A 75 -10.65 16.46 0.40
N ALA A 76 -11.01 15.60 -0.56
CA ALA A 76 -11.28 14.19 -0.30
C ALA A 76 -10.04 13.44 0.22
N GLY A 77 -8.85 13.73 -0.32
CA GLY A 77 -7.59 13.14 0.16
C GLY A 77 -7.22 13.58 1.57
N TRP A 78 -7.42 14.86 1.91
CA TRP A 78 -7.27 15.36 3.29
C TRP A 78 -8.23 14.67 4.26
N ILE A 79 -9.50 14.49 3.88
CA ILE A 79 -10.48 13.77 4.69
C ILE A 79 -10.01 12.33 4.92
N LEU A 80 -9.65 11.61 3.86
CA LEU A 80 -9.15 10.22 3.96
C LEU A 80 -7.94 10.12 4.89
N LEU A 81 -6.93 10.97 4.70
CA LEU A 81 -5.71 10.99 5.51
C LEU A 81 -6.04 11.18 7.00
N ARG A 82 -6.89 12.16 7.33
CA ARG A 82 -7.29 12.40 8.72
C ARG A 82 -8.10 11.25 9.29
N SER A 83 -9.00 10.65 8.51
CA SER A 83 -9.77 9.48 8.92
C SER A 83 -8.86 8.30 9.27
N VAL A 84 -7.84 7.99 8.46
CA VAL A 84 -6.93 6.86 8.76
C VAL A 84 -6.05 7.10 9.98
N GLN A 85 -5.64 8.34 10.23
CA GLN A 85 -4.92 8.71 11.47
C GLN A 85 -5.82 8.55 12.71
N LEU A 86 -7.07 9.00 12.64
CA LEU A 86 -8.02 8.91 13.76
C LEU A 86 -8.43 7.46 14.04
N SER A 87 -8.72 6.68 12.99
CA SER A 87 -9.14 5.28 13.14
C SER A 87 -7.97 4.32 13.41
N LYS A 88 -6.72 4.80 13.31
CA LYS A 88 -5.51 3.98 13.32
C LYS A 88 -5.64 2.78 12.37
N ALA A 89 -6.08 3.05 11.14
CA ALA A 89 -6.34 1.98 10.18
C ALA A 89 -5.06 1.24 9.80
N THR A 90 -5.08 -0.09 9.90
CA THR A 90 -4.00 -0.95 9.43
C THR A 90 -4.54 -2.11 8.60
N TYR A 91 -3.68 -2.69 7.79
CA TYR A 91 -3.93 -3.95 7.11
C TYR A 91 -2.94 -5.01 7.60
N LYS A 92 -3.45 -6.16 8.08
CA LYS A 92 -2.63 -7.35 8.23
C LYS A 92 -2.67 -8.12 6.91
N ILE A 93 -1.51 -8.30 6.28
CA ILE A 93 -1.36 -9.10 5.07
C ILE A 93 -0.77 -10.44 5.48
N GLN A 94 -1.45 -11.54 5.15
CA GLN A 94 -1.05 -12.90 5.47
C GLN A 94 -0.99 -13.72 4.19
N PHE A 95 0.19 -14.23 3.87
CA PHE A 95 0.41 -15.08 2.70
C PHE A 95 0.03 -16.53 3.00
N GLU A 96 -0.51 -17.20 1.99
CA GLU A 96 -0.99 -18.58 2.13
C GLU A 96 0.17 -19.55 2.34
N ASP A 97 1.25 -19.37 1.59
CA ASP A 97 2.43 -20.24 1.61
C ASP A 97 3.74 -19.47 1.30
N GLU A 98 4.84 -20.22 1.20
CA GLU A 98 6.19 -19.69 0.96
C GLU A 98 6.42 -19.16 -0.46
N THR A 99 5.52 -19.45 -1.42
CA THR A 99 5.61 -18.87 -2.77
C THR A 99 5.32 -17.38 -2.77
N LEU A 100 4.62 -16.90 -1.73
CA LEU A 100 4.18 -15.52 -1.59
C LEU A 100 3.36 -15.04 -2.80
N GLN A 101 2.58 -15.90 -3.45
CA GLN A 101 1.78 -15.49 -4.62
C GLN A 101 0.35 -15.10 -4.25
N GLU A 102 -0.18 -15.63 -3.15
CA GLU A 102 -1.54 -15.39 -2.70
C GLU A 102 -1.54 -14.92 -1.25
N ALA A 103 -2.35 -13.92 -0.94
CA ALA A 103 -2.49 -13.38 0.39
C ALA A 103 -3.93 -12.99 0.73
N GLN A 104 -4.28 -13.22 1.98
CA GLN A 104 -5.42 -12.55 2.61
C GLN A 104 -4.96 -11.22 3.19
N VAL A 105 -5.79 -10.19 3.01
CA VAL A 105 -5.64 -8.91 3.69
C VAL A 105 -6.80 -8.72 4.65
N ILE A 106 -6.49 -8.40 5.90
CA ILE A 106 -7.43 -8.24 7.00
C ILE A 106 -7.38 -6.77 7.44
N PRO A 107 -8.44 -5.98 7.23
CA PRO A 107 -8.53 -4.63 7.78
C PRO A 107 -8.57 -4.70 9.31
N VAL A 108 -7.90 -3.77 9.96
CA VAL A 108 -7.93 -3.60 11.41
C VAL A 108 -8.17 -2.12 11.69
N PHE A 109 -9.26 -1.82 12.40
CA PHE A 109 -9.60 -0.46 12.82
C PHE A 109 -9.57 -0.39 14.33
N LEU A 110 -8.89 0.60 14.89
CA LEU A 110 -8.73 0.77 16.35
C LEU A 110 -8.24 -0.52 17.05
N GLY A 111 -7.43 -1.34 16.37
CA GLY A 111 -6.90 -2.61 16.87
C GLY A 111 -7.85 -3.81 16.72
N ILE A 112 -9.07 -3.61 16.20
CA ILE A 112 -10.07 -4.68 16.03
C ILE A 112 -10.05 -5.17 14.58
N PRO A 113 -9.72 -6.45 14.33
CA PRO A 113 -9.75 -7.03 12.99
C PRO A 113 -11.18 -7.16 12.49
N ILE A 114 -11.40 -6.76 11.24
CA ILE A 114 -12.69 -6.91 10.57
C ILE A 114 -12.85 -8.34 10.06
N SER A 115 -14.01 -8.92 10.36
CA SER A 115 -14.35 -10.28 9.97
C SER A 115 -14.44 -10.44 8.44
N ARG A 116 -13.94 -11.57 7.93
CA ARG A 116 -14.05 -11.95 6.52
C ARG A 116 -15.50 -12.09 6.04
N ALA A 117 -16.45 -12.32 6.95
CA ALA A 117 -17.87 -12.37 6.64
C ALA A 117 -18.42 -11.01 6.19
N ILE A 118 -17.86 -9.91 6.72
CA ILE A 118 -18.22 -8.55 6.32
C ILE A 118 -17.52 -8.21 5.01
N VAL A 119 -16.21 -8.47 4.95
CA VAL A 119 -15.40 -8.18 3.78
C VAL A 119 -14.24 -9.16 3.66
N SER A 120 -14.17 -9.86 2.52
CA SER A 120 -13.04 -10.70 2.17
C SER A 120 -12.18 -9.97 1.16
N LEU A 121 -10.94 -9.65 1.55
CA LEU A 121 -10.02 -8.94 0.69
C LEU A 121 -8.79 -9.82 0.40
N THR A 122 -8.50 -10.09 -0.86
CA THR A 122 -7.33 -10.90 -1.26
C THR A 122 -6.36 -10.13 -2.15
N MET A 123 -5.13 -10.62 -2.22
CA MET A 123 -4.08 -10.10 -3.09
C MET A 123 -3.42 -11.29 -3.79
N SER A 124 -3.45 -11.31 -5.11
CA SER A 124 -2.91 -12.40 -5.93
C SER A 124 -1.90 -11.87 -6.92
N GLN A 125 -0.70 -12.42 -6.96
CA GLN A 125 0.32 -12.05 -7.94
C GLN A 125 -0.12 -12.46 -9.34
N ASP A 126 0.09 -11.57 -10.32
CA ASP A 126 -0.20 -11.91 -11.72
C ASP A 126 0.81 -12.96 -12.22
N LYS A 127 0.31 -14.07 -12.77
CA LYS A 127 1.13 -15.20 -13.24
C LYS A 127 2.06 -14.84 -14.39
N ASN A 128 1.71 -13.81 -15.16
CA ASN A 128 2.52 -13.29 -16.27
C ASN A 128 3.39 -12.11 -15.82
N SER A 129 3.37 -11.75 -14.54
CA SER A 129 4.21 -10.68 -14.03
C SER A 129 5.67 -11.09 -14.08
N LEU A 130 6.48 -10.30 -14.77
CA LEU A 130 7.93 -10.32 -14.57
C LEU A 130 8.20 -9.90 -13.11
N ASN A 131 9.01 -10.69 -12.39
CA ASN A 131 9.53 -10.38 -11.04
C ASN A 131 8.49 -9.99 -9.96
N GLY A 132 7.22 -10.38 -10.11
CA GLY A 132 6.18 -10.06 -9.13
C GLY A 132 5.87 -8.56 -9.00
N ASP A 133 5.94 -7.85 -10.12
CA ASP A 133 5.63 -6.43 -10.24
C ASP A 133 4.12 -6.11 -10.25
N ILE A 134 3.26 -7.09 -10.57
CA ILE A 134 1.82 -6.89 -10.70
C ILE A 134 1.08 -7.79 -9.71
N TRP A 135 0.16 -7.17 -8.94
CA TRP A 135 -0.74 -7.88 -8.03
C TRP A 135 -2.17 -7.40 -8.18
N HIS A 136 -3.10 -8.34 -8.20
CA HIS A 136 -4.52 -8.05 -8.25
C HIS A 136 -5.08 -7.98 -6.83
N ARG A 137 -5.72 -6.86 -6.50
CA ARG A 137 -6.46 -6.68 -5.26
C ARG A 137 -7.93 -6.97 -5.50
N LYS A 138 -8.46 -8.00 -4.87
CA LYS A 138 -9.88 -8.37 -4.96
C LYS A 138 -10.60 -8.11 -3.66
N ASN A 139 -11.77 -7.51 -3.75
CA ASN A 139 -12.59 -7.16 -2.60
C ASN A 139 -13.97 -7.77 -2.78
N VAL A 140 -14.36 -8.65 -1.88
CA VAL A 140 -15.67 -9.30 -1.89
C VAL A 140 -16.42 -8.88 -0.63
N TRP A 141 -17.51 -8.15 -0.80
CA TRP A 141 -18.33 -7.66 0.29
C TRP A 141 -19.50 -8.60 0.59
N PHE A 142 -19.83 -8.75 1.87
CA PHE A 142 -21.00 -9.48 2.36
C PHE A 142 -21.16 -10.86 1.71
N GLY A 143 -20.08 -11.64 1.66
CA GLY A 143 -20.09 -13.01 1.14
C GLY A 143 -20.27 -13.14 -0.38
N GLY A 144 -20.13 -12.09 -1.18
CA GLY A 144 -20.19 -12.20 -2.66
C GLY A 144 -21.07 -11.16 -3.36
N LEU A 145 -21.80 -10.35 -2.60
CA LEU A 145 -22.84 -9.47 -3.14
C LEU A 145 -22.29 -8.27 -3.93
N SER A 146 -21.03 -7.88 -3.68
CA SER A 146 -20.40 -6.77 -4.39
C SER A 146 -18.89 -6.97 -4.52
N ARG A 147 -18.36 -6.56 -5.68
CA ARG A 147 -16.93 -6.53 -6.02
C ARG A 147 -16.37 -5.10 -6.12
N VAL A 148 -16.95 -4.17 -5.35
CA VAL A 148 -16.52 -2.77 -5.39
C VAL A 148 -15.14 -2.59 -4.76
N GLY A 149 -14.30 -1.81 -5.44
CA GLY A 149 -12.97 -1.42 -4.95
C GLY A 149 -11.85 -2.38 -5.30
N GLU A 150 -12.04 -3.27 -6.29
CA GLU A 150 -10.93 -4.03 -6.88
C GLU A 150 -9.98 -3.08 -7.63
N TYR A 151 -8.67 -3.34 -7.53
CA TYR A 151 -7.63 -2.56 -8.20
C TYR A 151 -6.37 -3.40 -8.41
N THR A 152 -5.42 -2.87 -9.18
CA THR A 152 -4.14 -3.54 -9.45
C THR A 152 -3.01 -2.79 -8.78
N LEU A 153 -2.18 -3.46 -7.99
CA LEU A 153 -0.89 -2.92 -7.56
C LEU A 153 0.12 -3.15 -8.67
N ARG A 154 0.71 -2.06 -9.17
CA ARG A 154 1.81 -2.09 -10.14
C ARG A 154 3.06 -1.52 -9.50
N LYS A 155 4.14 -2.29 -9.45
CA LYS A 155 5.43 -1.83 -8.93
C LYS A 155 5.97 -0.74 -9.86
N VAL A 156 6.17 0.46 -9.32
CA VAL A 156 6.68 1.64 -10.04
C VAL A 156 8.11 2.00 -9.67
N VAL A 157 8.55 1.56 -8.49
CA VAL A 157 9.95 1.58 -8.05
C VAL A 157 10.32 0.19 -7.57
N ASP A 158 11.40 -0.38 -8.11
CA ASP A 158 11.91 -1.69 -7.71
C ASP A 158 12.69 -1.66 -6.40
N LYS A 159 13.10 -2.84 -5.92
CA LYS A 159 13.89 -3.01 -4.69
C LYS A 159 15.21 -2.24 -4.66
N ASP A 160 15.76 -1.89 -5.82
CA ASP A 160 17.04 -1.19 -5.98
C ASP A 160 16.82 0.34 -6.14
N GLY A 161 15.58 0.81 -5.98
CA GLY A 161 15.22 2.22 -6.11
C GLY A 161 15.09 2.69 -7.57
N ARG A 162 15.04 1.77 -8.54
CA ARG A 162 14.93 2.12 -9.97
C ARG A 162 13.48 2.18 -10.42
N TYR A 163 13.16 3.13 -11.28
CA TYR A 163 11.83 3.24 -11.87
C TYR A 163 11.56 2.10 -12.85
N THR A 164 10.37 1.51 -12.76
CA THR A 164 9.90 0.50 -13.72
C THR A 164 9.14 1.18 -14.89
N PRO A 165 8.83 0.46 -15.98
CA PRO A 165 7.99 1.00 -17.05
C PRO A 165 6.62 1.50 -16.57
N ALA A 166 6.06 0.91 -15.51
CA ALA A 166 4.76 1.31 -14.96
C ALA A 166 4.79 2.72 -14.32
N PHE A 167 5.97 3.24 -13.99
CA PHE A 167 6.12 4.57 -13.41
C PHE A 167 5.66 5.69 -14.35
N ASN A 168 6.05 5.62 -15.63
CA ASN A 168 5.63 6.61 -16.61
C ASN A 168 4.11 6.56 -16.84
N ASP A 169 3.54 5.35 -16.90
CA ASP A 169 2.09 5.15 -17.01
C ASP A 169 1.35 5.77 -15.82
N MET A 170 1.83 5.54 -14.58
CA MET A 170 1.30 6.18 -13.37
C MET A 170 1.28 7.70 -13.51
N LEU A 171 2.39 8.33 -13.89
CA LEU A 171 2.50 9.80 -13.98
C LEU A 171 1.53 10.44 -15.00
N THR A 172 1.07 9.69 -16.01
CA THR A 172 0.05 10.19 -16.95
C THR A 172 -1.38 10.16 -16.39
N ARG A 173 -1.62 9.36 -15.34
CA ARG A 173 -2.97 9.08 -14.80
C ARG A 173 -3.27 9.82 -13.50
N VAL A 174 -2.24 10.31 -12.82
CA VAL A 174 -2.37 10.90 -11.48
C VAL A 174 -1.79 12.31 -11.44
N LYS A 175 -2.26 13.14 -10.51
CA LYS A 175 -1.65 14.44 -10.27
C LYS A 175 -0.29 14.22 -9.59
N ASN A 176 0.74 14.93 -10.07
CA ASN A 176 2.10 14.77 -9.56
C ASN A 176 2.24 15.17 -8.08
N GLU A 177 1.49 16.17 -7.62
CA GLU A 177 1.53 16.59 -6.22
C GLU A 177 0.61 15.73 -5.35
N CYS A 178 1.17 15.17 -4.26
CA CYS A 178 0.47 14.34 -3.29
C CYS A 178 0.73 14.82 -1.85
N LEU A 179 -0.08 14.35 -0.92
CA LEU A 179 0.09 14.50 0.53
C LEU A 179 0.73 13.24 1.09
N VAL A 180 1.66 13.40 2.03
CA VAL A 180 2.26 12.29 2.75
C VAL A 180 2.40 12.65 4.23
N ILE A 181 2.37 11.64 5.08
CA ILE A 181 2.72 11.75 6.48
C ILE A 181 4.24 11.65 6.57
N VAL A 182 4.89 12.53 7.33
CA VAL A 182 6.36 12.50 7.51
C VAL A 182 6.74 12.37 8.98
N PRO A 183 7.91 11.80 9.30
CA PRO A 183 8.41 11.77 10.66
C PRO A 183 8.57 13.20 11.18
N HIS A 184 8.35 13.41 12.48
CA HIS A 184 8.82 14.64 13.11
C HIS A 184 10.34 14.69 13.03
N SER A 185 10.85 15.76 12.43
CA SER A 185 12.26 16.12 12.55
C SER A 185 12.43 16.78 13.91
N ASN A 186 13.26 16.19 14.78
CA ASN A 186 13.78 16.89 15.96
C ASN A 186 14.88 17.85 15.53
#